data_AF-A0A6S8CUU2-F1
#
_entry.id   AF-A0A6S8CUU2-F1
#
_cell.length_a   1.000
_cell.length_b   1.000
_cell.length_c   1.000
_cell.angle_alpha   90.00
_cell.angle_beta   90.00
_cell.angle_gamma   90.00
#
_symmetry.space_group_name_H-M   'P 1'
#
loop_
_entity.id
_entity.type
_entity.pdbx_description
1 polymer ?
#
loop_
_entity_poly.entity_id
_entity_poly.type
_entity_poly.pdbx_seq_one_letter_code
_entity_poly.pdbx_strand_id
1 'polypeptide(L)'
;ENEFKFVRQIGTVANAGSLGIIAKIGWFFPTYLLSSDRHSIVGESSHIEFWRNLHYNDHVFADPSSQRFCCVTENSPQQNTSRICMAPESEGGTPILKGGYDNQGTCDTNPDLLIPTFGGRFLSGAASWSTLDEFIIGNLGLNFTVEFAQTEENLVKAMTEAIYNDEALMMYFWRPHGAFQVLNLSSMLLPHFEPECFDVKENFACDYPEEGLIKAYNVQTGEKYPDFAEFVSFFGFNGGRDQEDIMARFLYGSSKDWNNVTCNWIKEDIRKGQDSLFSKWKQFLDSKFVGESWQGIDPVSAFTLCECGVDNKQKIVRYFTLPNSLEGVTFLEDDQPCSDKVSFSTYSSRWQNQDYETQVVDTTGCHFVHRDSDKGRGILLIALVSMLIILGLGFLIYYYRETQIMYASSQRTMAVFLTGAFFLNASYLVYVGYSPTRGRCFIRIALLTFGVTLFTGSLLIKQFYLYGLFYASPFNSRNATRTAILKRQILILTTIPVILIICWSALVSNLTPR
;
A
#
# COMPACT_ATOMS: atom_id res chain seq x y z
N GLU A 1 16.83 -8.71 32.14
CA GLU A 1 16.06 -9.97 32.30
C GLU A 1 15.63 -10.61 30.96
N ASN A 2 14.91 -9.87 30.10
CA ASN A 2 14.37 -10.41 28.84
C ASN A 2 15.45 -10.95 27.88
N GLU A 3 16.59 -10.29 27.74
CA GLU A 3 17.69 -10.78 26.90
C GLU A 3 18.18 -12.16 27.39
N PHE A 4 18.45 -12.31 28.69
CA PHE A 4 18.90 -13.57 29.26
C PHE A 4 17.89 -14.71 29.00
N LYS A 5 16.60 -14.43 29.20
CA LYS A 5 15.53 -15.40 28.97
C LYS A 5 15.42 -15.82 27.50
N PHE A 6 15.26 -14.87 26.57
CA PHE A 6 14.94 -15.19 25.18
C PHE A 6 16.16 -15.55 24.33
N VAL A 7 17.31 -14.93 24.61
CA VAL A 7 18.55 -15.18 23.88
C VAL A 7 19.31 -16.37 24.47
N ARG A 8 19.54 -16.40 25.79
CA ARG A 8 20.42 -17.41 26.41
C ARG A 8 19.70 -18.68 26.84
N GLN A 9 18.49 -18.58 27.38
CA GLN A 9 17.75 -19.77 27.86
C GLN A 9 16.91 -20.42 26.77
N ILE A 10 16.06 -19.64 26.09
CA ILE A 10 15.08 -20.16 25.13
C ILE A 10 15.69 -20.33 23.73
N GLY A 11 16.61 -19.44 23.34
CA GLY A 11 17.29 -19.52 22.03
C GLY A 11 16.39 -19.25 20.83
N THR A 12 15.20 -18.66 21.01
CA THR A 12 14.29 -18.29 19.92
C THR A 12 14.63 -16.94 19.28
N VAL A 13 15.48 -16.17 19.95
CA VAL A 13 15.89 -14.83 19.55
C VAL A 13 17.41 -14.77 19.45
N ALA A 14 17.92 -14.33 18.31
CA ALA A 14 19.32 -14.01 18.10
C ALA A 14 19.60 -12.57 18.55
N ASN A 15 20.68 -12.39 19.32
CA ASN A 15 21.22 -11.06 19.61
C ASN A 15 21.99 -10.56 18.38
N ALA A 16 21.61 -9.37 17.89
CA ALA A 16 22.16 -8.74 16.69
C ALA A 16 23.08 -7.54 17.01
N GLY A 17 23.56 -7.46 18.25
CA GLY A 17 24.49 -6.45 18.72
C GLY A 17 23.82 -5.12 19.11
N SER A 18 24.67 -4.12 19.36
CA SER A 18 24.22 -2.78 19.76
C SER A 18 23.64 -1.99 18.59
N LEU A 19 22.56 -1.26 18.85
CA LEU A 19 21.97 -0.26 17.94
C LEU A 19 22.86 1.00 17.81
N GLY A 20 23.90 1.15 18.63
CA GLY A 20 24.76 2.33 18.66
C GLY A 20 24.15 3.53 19.39
N ILE A 21 23.14 3.27 20.23
CA ILE A 21 22.43 4.27 21.01
C ILE A 21 22.56 3.93 22.49
N ILE A 22 22.95 4.93 23.29
CA ILE A 22 22.89 4.87 24.75
C ILE A 22 21.63 5.63 25.15
N ALA A 23 20.69 4.89 25.75
CA ALA A 23 19.47 5.44 26.30
C ALA A 23 19.65 5.65 27.81
N LYS A 24 19.00 6.68 28.33
CA LYS A 24 19.01 7.01 29.75
C LYS A 24 17.65 7.56 30.16
N ILE A 25 17.06 6.94 31.17
CA ILE A 25 15.93 7.51 31.91
C ILE A 25 16.48 8.55 32.88
N GLY A 26 15.71 9.59 33.18
CA GLY A 26 16.15 10.59 34.15
C GLY A 26 15.04 11.53 34.54
N TRP A 27 15.39 12.46 35.42
CA TRP A 27 14.52 13.54 35.83
C TRP A 27 14.87 14.80 35.05
N PHE A 28 13.86 15.51 34.57
CA PHE A 28 14.01 16.68 33.73
C PHE A 28 13.11 17.82 34.19
N PHE A 29 13.55 19.04 33.89
CA PHE A 29 12.80 20.26 34.15
C PHE A 29 13.08 21.31 33.06
N PRO A 30 12.21 22.31 32.87
CA PRO A 30 12.44 23.38 31.90
C PRO A 30 13.74 24.15 32.13
N THR A 31 14.59 24.25 31.09
CA THR A 31 15.91 24.89 31.19
C THR A 31 15.84 26.36 31.59
N TYR A 32 14.75 27.06 31.31
CA TYR A 32 14.60 28.47 31.68
C TYR A 32 14.70 28.70 33.20
N LEU A 33 14.46 27.68 34.04
CA LEU A 33 14.63 27.76 35.50
C LEU A 33 16.09 27.96 35.91
N LEU A 34 17.05 27.68 35.02
CA LEU A 34 18.48 27.96 35.21
C LEU A 34 18.89 29.36 34.75
N SER A 35 17.97 30.14 34.18
CA SER A 35 18.28 31.48 33.65
C SER A 35 18.47 32.50 34.76
N SER A 36 19.38 33.46 34.52
CA SER A 36 19.73 34.50 35.49
C SER A 36 18.57 35.42 35.87
N ASP A 37 17.54 35.50 35.04
CA ASP A 37 16.43 36.42 35.21
C ASP A 37 15.38 35.87 36.18
N ARG A 38 15.44 34.57 36.51
CA ARG A 38 14.54 33.86 37.44
C ARG A 38 15.19 33.59 38.80
N HIS A 39 16.37 34.15 39.06
CA HIS A 39 17.01 34.12 40.39
C HIS A 39 16.14 34.71 41.50
N SER A 40 15.12 35.53 41.18
CA SER A 40 14.13 36.00 42.16
C SER A 40 13.15 34.91 42.61
N ILE A 41 12.91 33.89 41.78
CA ILE A 41 12.02 32.76 42.06
C ILE A 41 12.79 31.60 42.71
N VAL A 42 13.99 31.31 42.20
CA VAL A 42 14.77 30.15 42.63
C VAL A 42 15.88 30.54 43.61
N GLY A 43 16.21 31.83 43.75
CA GLY A 43 17.37 32.33 44.49
C GLY A 43 18.65 32.39 43.63
N GLU A 44 19.46 33.43 43.82
CA GLU A 44 20.65 33.79 43.00
C GLU A 44 21.83 32.79 43.08
N SER A 45 21.69 31.69 43.82
CA SER A 45 22.76 30.70 44.06
C SER A 45 22.23 29.27 44.17
N SER A 46 21.04 29.00 43.63
CA SER A 46 20.27 27.81 43.98
C SER A 46 20.69 26.53 43.27
N HIS A 47 21.47 26.60 42.19
CA HIS A 47 22.01 25.42 41.49
C HIS A 47 20.97 24.26 41.45
N ILE A 48 19.74 24.60 41.02
CA ILE A 48 18.56 23.74 41.16
C ILE A 48 18.70 22.43 40.37
N GLU A 49 19.63 22.37 39.43
CA GLU A 49 20.04 21.15 38.73
C GLU A 49 20.62 20.07 39.64
N PHE A 50 21.02 20.36 40.88
CA PHE A 50 21.50 19.36 41.83
C PHE A 50 20.40 18.94 42.80
N TRP A 51 20.16 17.62 42.92
CA TRP A 51 19.08 17.09 43.76
C TRP A 51 19.11 17.60 45.21
N ARG A 52 20.31 17.83 45.78
CA ARG A 52 20.48 18.32 47.16
C ARG A 52 19.83 19.68 47.39
N ASN A 53 19.73 20.49 46.34
CA ASN A 53 19.15 21.82 46.42
C ASN A 53 17.62 21.78 46.35
N LEU A 54 17.00 20.65 45.99
CA LEU A 54 15.55 20.51 45.99
C LEU A 54 14.93 20.57 47.38
N HIS A 55 15.66 20.25 48.45
CA HIS A 55 15.16 20.42 49.83
C HIS A 55 14.82 21.87 50.18
N TYR A 56 15.43 22.84 49.47
CA TYR A 56 15.20 24.27 49.68
C TYR A 56 14.31 24.88 48.58
N ASN A 57 14.09 24.16 47.48
CA ASN A 57 13.44 24.65 46.26
C ASN A 57 12.22 23.81 45.86
N ASP A 58 11.69 22.96 46.76
CA ASP A 58 10.49 22.16 46.53
C ASP A 58 9.27 23.04 46.18
N HIS A 59 9.17 24.20 46.81
CA HIS A 59 8.17 25.23 46.52
C HIS A 59 8.17 25.76 45.07
N VAL A 60 9.29 25.63 44.34
CA VAL A 60 9.37 26.04 42.93
C VAL A 60 8.46 25.14 42.08
N PHE A 61 8.36 23.86 42.42
CA PHE A 61 7.56 22.87 41.70
C PHE A 61 6.20 22.66 42.39
N ALA A 62 5.58 23.71 42.90
CA ALA A 62 4.38 23.62 43.74
C ALA A 62 3.28 22.73 43.12
N ASP A 63 2.71 21.84 43.95
CA ASP A 63 1.61 20.98 43.55
C ASP A 63 0.27 21.77 43.57
N PRO A 64 -0.45 21.87 42.43
CA PRO A 64 -1.76 22.54 42.39
C PRO A 64 -2.78 21.92 43.35
N SER A 65 -2.70 20.61 43.59
CA SER A 65 -3.58 19.89 44.52
C SER A 65 -3.22 20.14 45.99
N SER A 66 -2.02 20.65 46.25
CA SER A 66 -1.57 21.04 47.57
C SER A 66 -1.97 22.47 47.94
N GLN A 67 -2.48 23.30 47.02
CA GLN A 67 -2.88 24.68 47.31
C GLN A 67 -3.89 24.76 48.47
N ARG A 68 -3.51 25.42 49.57
CA ARG A 68 -4.36 25.61 50.75
C ARG A 68 -4.86 27.05 50.86
N PHE A 69 -6.12 27.18 51.26
CA PHE A 69 -6.79 28.48 51.46
C PHE A 69 -6.18 29.25 52.63
N CYS A 70 -5.88 30.54 52.42
CA CYS A 70 -5.55 31.46 53.52
C CYS A 70 -6.79 31.84 54.33
N CYS A 71 -6.62 31.98 55.65
CA CYS A 71 -7.56 32.71 56.49
C CYS A 71 -7.26 34.21 56.49
N VAL A 72 -8.28 35.04 56.28
CA VAL A 72 -8.18 36.52 56.25
C VAL A 72 -9.03 37.09 57.39
N THR A 73 -8.48 38.04 58.17
CA THR A 73 -9.24 38.73 59.23
C THR A 73 -10.01 39.93 58.68
N GLU A 74 -11.30 40.07 58.97
CA GLU A 74 -12.06 41.33 58.71
C GLU A 74 -11.80 42.44 59.75
N ASN A 75 -11.20 42.13 60.90
CA ASN A 75 -11.12 43.08 62.01
C ASN A 75 -9.72 43.66 62.23
N SER A 76 -9.40 44.71 61.46
CA SER A 76 -8.55 45.79 61.99
C SER A 76 -9.16 47.14 61.60
N PRO A 77 -9.82 47.84 62.53
CA PRO A 77 -10.33 49.19 62.30
C PRO A 77 -9.18 50.19 62.44
N GLN A 78 -8.18 50.11 61.57
CA GLN A 78 -7.20 51.16 61.35
C GLN A 78 -6.66 51.08 59.93
N GLN A 79 -6.75 52.20 59.25
CA GLN A 79 -6.54 52.41 57.82
C GLN A 79 -5.23 51.80 57.30
N ASN A 80 -5.33 51.12 56.14
CA ASN A 80 -4.25 50.90 55.18
C ASN A 80 -3.07 50.00 55.61
N THR A 81 -3.35 48.90 56.31
CA THR A 81 -2.35 47.83 56.50
C THR A 81 -2.77 46.58 55.72
N SER A 82 -1.82 46.02 54.97
CA SER A 82 -1.98 44.83 54.13
C SER A 82 -2.66 43.69 54.89
N ARG A 83 -3.63 43.01 54.27
CA ARG A 83 -4.23 41.78 54.80
C ARG A 83 -3.11 40.76 55.02
N ILE A 84 -2.86 40.36 56.27
CA ILE A 84 -1.81 39.39 56.61
C ILE A 84 -2.44 37.99 56.60
N CYS A 85 -1.98 37.14 55.68
CA CYS A 85 -2.35 35.73 55.64
C CYS A 85 -1.62 34.96 56.75
N MET A 86 -2.36 34.21 57.56
CA MET A 86 -1.80 33.35 58.62
C MET A 86 -2.28 31.92 58.45
N ALA A 87 -1.37 30.95 58.55
CA ALA A 87 -1.70 29.53 58.54
C ALA A 87 -2.33 29.10 59.89
N PRO A 88 -3.32 28.18 59.89
CA PRO A 88 -3.89 27.62 61.11
C PRO A 88 -2.90 26.73 61.88
N GLU A 89 -3.00 26.63 63.21
CA GLU A 89 -2.11 25.77 64.04
C GLU A 89 -2.13 24.28 63.61
N SER A 90 -3.30 23.76 63.20
CA SER A 90 -3.43 22.39 62.65
C SER A 90 -2.68 22.18 61.33
N GLU A 91 -2.30 23.25 60.65
CA GLU A 91 -1.62 23.23 59.35
C GLU A 91 -0.21 23.85 59.42
N GLY A 92 0.40 23.87 60.62
CA GLY A 92 1.78 24.34 60.84
C GLY A 92 1.94 25.83 61.17
N GLY A 93 0.82 26.55 61.38
CA GLY A 93 0.83 27.93 61.86
C GLY A 93 1.32 28.09 63.31
N THR A 94 1.66 29.32 63.70
CA THR A 94 2.07 29.64 65.07
C THR A 94 0.97 29.20 66.06
N PRO A 95 1.31 28.55 67.19
CA PRO A 95 0.31 28.19 68.20
C PRO A 95 -0.44 29.40 68.76
N ILE A 96 -1.71 29.26 69.10
CA ILE A 96 -2.54 30.36 69.67
C ILE A 96 -1.83 31.03 70.85
N LEU A 97 -1.27 30.20 71.73
CA LEU A 97 -0.54 30.63 72.93
C LEU A 97 0.74 31.43 72.64
N LYS A 98 1.24 31.40 71.40
CA LYS A 98 2.42 32.15 70.92
C LYS A 98 2.05 33.31 69.99
N GLY A 99 0.78 33.73 69.99
CA GLY A 99 0.27 34.79 69.12
C GLY A 99 -0.28 34.29 67.78
N GLY A 100 -0.58 33.00 67.67
CA GLY A 100 -1.27 32.38 66.54
C GLY A 100 -2.78 32.56 66.55
N TYR A 101 -3.43 32.14 65.46
CA TYR A 101 -4.88 32.30 65.28
C TYR A 101 -5.69 31.13 65.85
N ASP A 102 -6.85 31.44 66.46
CA ASP A 102 -7.79 30.45 66.99
C ASP A 102 -8.76 29.96 65.90
N ASN A 103 -8.63 28.69 65.52
CA ASN A 103 -9.39 28.08 64.43
C ASN A 103 -10.82 27.65 64.83
N GLN A 104 -11.29 28.00 66.05
CA GLN A 104 -12.62 27.58 66.52
C GLN A 104 -13.79 28.40 65.93
N GLY A 105 -13.52 29.45 65.15
CA GLY A 105 -14.53 30.20 64.37
C GLY A 105 -14.47 29.92 62.87
N THR A 106 -15.58 30.13 62.16
CA THR A 106 -15.66 30.05 60.68
C THR A 106 -14.69 31.05 60.05
N CYS A 107 -13.68 30.53 59.36
CA CYS A 107 -12.72 31.33 58.61
C CYS A 107 -13.31 31.71 57.23
N ASP A 108 -13.32 33.00 56.91
CA ASP A 108 -13.62 33.47 55.55
C ASP A 108 -12.41 33.19 54.66
N THR A 109 -12.57 32.17 53.82
CA THR A 109 -11.56 31.77 52.84
C THR A 109 -11.60 32.72 51.65
N ASN A 110 -10.47 33.33 51.30
CA ASN A 110 -10.35 34.08 50.05
C ASN A 110 -9.68 33.19 48.99
N PRO A 111 -10.39 32.76 47.92
CA PRO A 111 -9.82 31.91 46.88
C PRO A 111 -8.67 32.57 46.11
N ASP A 112 -8.55 33.91 46.15
CA ASP A 112 -7.47 34.65 45.47
C ASP A 112 -6.18 34.75 46.31
N LEU A 113 -6.16 34.27 47.56
CA LEU A 113 -5.00 34.27 48.45
C LEU A 113 -4.68 32.83 48.87
N LEU A 114 -3.71 32.22 48.18
CA LEU A 114 -3.25 30.85 48.41
C LEU A 114 -1.94 30.87 49.20
N ILE A 115 -1.82 30.02 50.23
CA ILE A 115 -0.51 29.77 50.88
C ILE A 115 0.22 28.72 50.05
N PRO A 116 1.50 28.93 49.67
CA PRO A 116 2.32 27.85 49.13
C PRO A 116 2.46 26.76 50.20
N THR A 117 1.96 25.58 49.90
CA THR A 117 2.18 24.38 50.68
C THR A 117 3.63 23.95 50.61
N PHE A 118 4.13 23.39 51.73
CA PHE A 118 5.44 22.78 51.78
C PHE A 118 5.41 21.46 50.99
N GLY A 119 5.86 21.48 49.74
CA GLY A 119 6.08 20.29 48.93
C GLY A 119 5.94 20.52 47.43
N GLY A 120 6.80 19.87 46.65
CA GLY A 120 6.78 19.91 45.19
C GLY A 120 5.94 18.78 44.59
N ARG A 121 5.57 18.94 43.32
CA ARG A 121 4.95 17.93 42.47
C ARG A 121 5.99 17.30 41.58
N PHE A 122 6.00 15.98 41.53
CA PHE A 122 6.81 15.20 40.59
C PHE A 122 5.91 14.42 39.64
N LEU A 123 6.03 14.68 38.34
CA LEU A 123 5.27 13.96 37.33
C LEU A 123 6.05 12.74 36.83
N SER A 124 5.69 11.55 37.32
CA SER A 124 6.24 10.27 36.90
C SER A 124 5.58 9.77 35.60
N GLY A 125 6.17 8.73 35.00
CA GLY A 125 5.63 8.02 33.84
C GLY A 125 4.35 7.22 34.14
N ALA A 126 4.13 6.14 33.40
CA ALA A 126 3.05 5.22 33.74
C ALA A 126 3.47 4.33 34.91
N ALA A 127 2.54 4.01 35.82
CA ALA A 127 2.83 3.09 36.94
C ALA A 127 3.21 1.67 36.47
N SER A 128 2.91 1.31 35.21
CA SER A 128 3.31 0.05 34.58
C SER A 128 4.74 0.07 34.01
N TRP A 129 5.40 1.23 33.98
CA TRP A 129 6.76 1.36 33.48
C TRP A 129 7.80 1.03 34.57
N SER A 130 9.07 1.04 34.19
CA SER A 130 10.19 0.79 35.11
C SER A 130 10.56 2.06 35.90
N THR A 131 9.57 2.70 36.53
CA THR A 131 9.77 3.91 37.34
C THR A 131 10.30 3.55 38.73
N LEU A 132 11.26 4.32 39.22
CA LEU A 132 11.87 4.22 40.54
C LEU A 132 11.64 5.50 41.37
N ASP A 133 10.81 6.42 40.86
CA ASP A 133 10.73 7.80 41.35
C ASP A 133 10.28 7.90 42.81
N GLU A 134 9.30 7.08 43.24
CA GLU A 134 8.86 7.03 44.64
C GLU A 134 9.98 6.63 45.59
N PHE A 135 10.84 5.67 45.17
CA PHE A 135 11.99 5.23 45.97
C PHE A 135 13.08 6.30 46.00
N ILE A 136 13.39 6.90 44.86
CA ILE A 136 14.40 7.98 44.78
C ILE A 136 13.96 9.16 45.66
N ILE A 137 12.71 9.59 45.57
CA ILE A 137 12.16 10.69 46.39
C ILE A 137 12.20 10.33 47.88
N GLY A 138 11.70 9.16 48.25
CA GLY A 138 11.65 8.72 49.65
C GLY A 138 13.04 8.57 50.28
N ASN A 139 13.96 7.90 49.58
CA ASN A 139 15.29 7.60 50.11
C ASN A 139 16.23 8.83 50.11
N LEU A 140 16.03 9.78 49.20
CA LEU A 140 16.73 11.06 49.24
C LEU A 140 16.07 12.07 50.18
N GLY A 141 14.92 11.74 50.79
CA GLY A 141 14.21 12.61 51.73
C GLY A 141 13.63 13.87 51.06
N LEU A 142 13.30 13.77 49.77
CA LEU A 142 12.76 14.88 48.99
C LEU A 142 11.27 15.06 49.30
N ASN A 143 10.84 16.30 49.46
CA ASN A 143 9.44 16.63 49.77
C ASN A 143 8.63 16.78 48.47
N PHE A 144 8.45 15.67 47.76
CA PHE A 144 7.69 15.64 46.49
C PHE A 144 6.55 14.63 46.53
N THR A 145 5.39 15.02 46.00
CA THR A 145 4.28 14.11 45.73
C THR A 145 4.41 13.57 44.31
N VAL A 146 4.42 12.24 44.17
CA VAL A 146 4.46 11.58 42.86
C VAL A 146 3.07 11.50 42.25
N GLU A 147 2.93 12.04 41.04
CA GLU A 147 1.76 11.86 40.19
C GLU A 147 2.14 11.09 38.92
N PHE A 148 1.33 10.12 38.53
CA PHE A 148 1.59 9.31 37.33
C PHE A 148 0.84 9.87 36.11
N ALA A 149 1.57 10.23 35.07
CA ALA A 149 1.02 10.74 33.82
C ALA A 149 0.21 9.70 33.01
N GLN A 150 0.34 8.41 33.35
CA GLN A 150 -0.31 7.25 32.71
C GLN A 150 0.17 6.91 31.29
N THR A 151 0.45 7.91 30.44
CA THR A 151 0.89 7.72 29.06
C THR A 151 2.04 8.66 28.71
N GLU A 152 2.84 8.28 27.71
CA GLU A 152 3.89 9.15 27.17
C GLU A 152 3.32 10.43 26.58
N GLU A 153 2.17 10.34 25.90
CA GLU A 153 1.49 11.51 25.32
C GLU A 153 1.14 12.55 26.39
N ASN A 154 0.67 12.11 27.57
CA ASN A 154 0.37 13.00 28.68
C ASN A 154 1.65 13.64 29.27
N LEU A 155 2.76 12.91 29.36
CA LEU A 155 4.05 13.49 29.75
C LEU A 155 4.49 14.57 28.75
N VAL A 156 4.45 14.26 27.45
CA VAL A 156 4.83 15.20 26.39
C VAL A 156 3.94 16.44 26.39
N LYS A 157 2.63 16.26 26.61
CA LYS A 157 1.68 17.35 26.74
C LYS A 157 2.00 18.24 27.96
N ALA A 158 2.16 17.65 29.14
CA ALA A 158 2.48 18.38 30.37
C ALA A 158 3.82 19.13 30.25
N MET A 159 4.84 18.51 29.65
CA MET A 159 6.11 19.16 29.31
C MET A 159 5.91 20.39 28.44
N THR A 160 5.12 20.25 27.38
CA THR A 160 4.89 21.31 26.39
C THR A 160 4.10 22.46 27.00
N GLU A 161 3.05 22.16 27.77
CA GLU A 161 2.24 23.15 28.48
C GLU A 161 3.06 23.90 29.53
N ALA A 162 3.88 23.19 30.32
CA ALA A 162 4.73 23.79 31.34
C ALA A 162 5.75 24.77 30.72
N ILE A 163 6.39 24.39 29.62
CA ILE A 163 7.32 25.28 28.91
C ILE A 163 6.59 26.47 28.27
N TYR A 164 5.42 26.25 27.68
CA TYR A 164 4.65 27.31 27.02
C TYR A 164 4.13 28.35 28.02
N ASN A 165 3.74 27.92 29.23
CA ASN A 165 3.20 28.78 30.28
C ASN A 165 4.27 29.32 31.24
N ASP A 166 5.56 29.04 31.01
CA ASP A 166 6.64 29.32 31.96
C ASP A 166 6.36 28.77 33.38
N GLU A 167 5.71 27.59 33.46
CA GLU A 167 5.42 26.86 34.69
C GLU A 167 6.55 25.88 35.03
N ALA A 168 6.88 25.77 36.31
CA ALA A 168 7.90 24.83 36.77
C ALA A 168 7.31 23.43 36.86
N LEU A 169 8.00 22.45 36.28
CA LEU A 169 7.61 21.04 36.32
C LEU A 169 8.86 20.18 36.49
N MET A 170 8.86 19.31 37.51
CA MET A 170 9.85 18.25 37.67
C MET A 170 9.21 16.94 37.21
N MET A 171 9.90 16.20 36.34
CA MET A 171 9.29 15.00 35.76
C MET A 171 10.26 13.92 35.35
N TYR A 172 9.73 12.70 35.30
CA TYR A 172 10.33 11.53 34.69
C TYR A 172 10.32 11.67 33.15
N PHE A 173 11.45 11.42 32.51
CA PHE A 173 11.48 11.20 31.06
C PHE A 173 12.69 10.37 30.63
N TRP A 174 12.87 10.18 29.32
CA TRP A 174 13.94 9.33 28.78
C TRP A 174 14.54 9.90 27.50
N ARG A 175 15.84 9.74 27.35
CA ARG A 175 16.64 10.19 26.19
C ARG A 175 17.31 8.99 25.53
N PRO A 176 17.45 8.91 24.19
CA PRO A 176 17.03 9.89 23.16
C PRO A 176 15.53 9.91 22.90
N HIS A 177 14.93 11.10 22.91
CA HIS A 177 13.53 11.31 22.54
C HIS A 177 13.34 12.60 21.73
N GLY A 178 12.35 12.65 20.84
CA GLY A 178 12.10 13.80 19.97
C GLY A 178 11.75 15.11 20.69
N ALA A 179 11.23 15.02 21.91
CA ALA A 179 10.98 16.18 22.77
C ALA A 179 12.23 17.02 22.99
N PHE A 180 13.41 16.43 23.11
CA PHE A 180 14.66 17.16 23.36
C PHE A 180 15.18 17.97 22.16
N GLN A 181 14.61 17.78 20.96
CA GLN A 181 14.93 18.61 19.80
C GLN A 181 14.10 19.89 19.74
N VAL A 182 12.94 19.91 20.42
CA VAL A 182 11.96 20.99 20.34
C VAL A 182 11.84 21.73 21.67
N LEU A 183 11.86 20.99 22.77
CA LEU A 183 11.72 21.47 24.13
C LEU A 183 13.10 21.64 24.78
N ASN A 184 13.34 22.80 25.37
CA ASN A 184 14.58 23.07 26.09
C ASN A 184 14.46 22.57 27.54
N LEU A 185 14.93 21.36 27.77
CA LEU A 185 14.87 20.65 29.04
C LEU A 185 16.28 20.41 29.59
N SER A 186 16.45 20.56 30.90
CA SER A 186 17.67 20.28 31.63
C SER A 186 17.48 19.03 32.49
N SER A 187 18.54 18.23 32.61
CA SER A 187 18.54 17.05 33.48
C SER A 187 18.77 17.48 34.92
N MET A 188 18.03 16.89 35.84
CA MET A 188 18.40 16.86 37.25
C MET A 188 19.61 15.93 37.43
N LEU A 189 20.56 16.37 38.25
CA LEU A 189 21.74 15.62 38.64
C LEU A 189 21.41 14.88 39.94
N LEU A 190 20.98 13.63 39.79
CA LEU A 190 20.79 12.65 40.87
C LEU A 190 22.15 12.03 41.29
N PRO A 191 22.25 11.33 42.43
CA PRO A 191 23.46 10.59 42.78
C PRO A 191 23.85 9.62 41.66
N HIS A 192 25.14 9.49 41.36
CA HIS A 192 25.59 8.62 40.28
C HIS A 192 25.09 7.19 40.46
N PHE A 193 24.72 6.55 39.35
CA PHE A 193 24.34 5.15 39.35
C PHE A 193 25.55 4.26 39.69
N GLU A 194 25.42 3.46 40.75
CA GLU A 194 26.36 2.39 41.08
C GLU A 194 25.62 1.04 41.04
N PRO A 195 26.23 -0.08 40.59
CA PRO A 195 25.57 -1.38 40.54
C PRO A 195 24.92 -1.80 41.87
N GLU A 196 25.51 -1.42 42.99
CA GLU A 196 25.06 -1.67 44.36
C GLU A 196 23.70 -0.98 44.66
N CYS A 197 23.32 0.06 43.91
CA CYS A 197 22.03 0.73 44.05
C CYS A 197 20.84 -0.22 43.73
N PHE A 198 21.05 -1.26 42.92
CA PHE A 198 20.01 -2.23 42.54
C PHE A 198 19.90 -3.46 43.44
N ASP A 199 20.72 -3.57 44.50
CA ASP A 199 20.69 -4.74 45.38
C ASP A 199 19.35 -4.92 46.09
N VAL A 200 18.71 -3.80 46.46
CA VAL A 200 17.36 -3.76 47.05
C VAL A 200 16.61 -2.59 46.42
N LYS A 201 15.57 -2.89 45.62
CA LYS A 201 14.78 -1.89 44.89
C LYS A 201 14.22 -0.81 45.83
N GLU A 202 13.80 -1.20 47.02
CA GLU A 202 13.23 -0.31 48.03
C GLU A 202 14.24 0.71 48.58
N ASN A 203 15.54 0.42 48.48
CA ASN A 203 16.62 1.29 48.94
C ASN A 203 17.25 2.11 47.81
N PHE A 204 16.66 2.09 46.60
CA PHE A 204 17.20 2.78 45.45
C PHE A 204 17.15 4.30 45.64
N ALA A 205 18.32 4.95 45.63
CA ALA A 205 18.49 6.38 45.84
C ALA A 205 19.39 7.05 44.78
N CYS A 206 19.66 6.34 43.68
CA CYS A 206 20.61 6.74 42.65
C CYS A 206 19.90 7.23 41.40
N ASP A 207 20.66 7.74 40.44
CA ASP A 207 20.18 8.01 39.09
C ASP A 207 19.91 6.69 38.35
N TYR A 208 19.13 6.76 37.28
CA TYR A 208 18.89 5.61 36.43
C TYR A 208 20.15 5.21 35.66
N PRO A 209 20.33 3.91 35.37
CA PRO A 209 21.47 3.43 34.61
C PRO A 209 21.41 3.90 33.15
N GLU A 210 22.59 4.05 32.55
CA GLU A 210 22.70 4.17 31.10
C GLU A 210 22.62 2.79 30.45
N GLU A 211 21.75 2.65 29.46
CA GLU A 211 21.50 1.38 28.78
C GLU A 211 21.81 1.48 27.29
N GLY A 212 22.70 0.61 26.82
CA GLY A 212 22.92 0.44 25.38
C GLY A 212 21.73 -0.28 24.75
N LEU A 213 21.07 0.35 23.77
CA LEU A 213 19.98 -0.29 23.05
C LEU A 213 20.52 -1.45 22.21
N ILE A 214 19.89 -2.61 22.35
CA ILE A 214 20.26 -3.83 21.64
C ILE A 214 19.28 -4.13 20.51
N LYS A 215 19.79 -4.75 19.44
CA LYS A 215 18.98 -5.28 18.35
C LYS A 215 18.89 -6.79 18.52
N ALA A 216 17.75 -7.34 18.13
CA ALA A 216 17.53 -8.77 18.15
C ALA A 216 16.52 -9.16 17.07
N TYR A 217 16.61 -10.41 16.60
CA TYR A 217 15.67 -10.95 15.63
C TYR A 217 15.32 -12.42 15.95
N ASN A 218 14.17 -12.88 15.45
CA ASN A 218 13.78 -14.28 15.60
C ASN A 218 14.70 -15.19 14.77
N VAL A 219 15.23 -16.25 15.39
CA VAL A 219 16.21 -17.15 14.76
C VAL A 219 15.68 -17.77 13.46
N GLN A 220 14.44 -18.27 13.46
CA GLN A 220 13.84 -18.91 12.28
C GLN A 220 13.67 -17.91 11.12
N THR A 221 13.31 -16.66 11.43
CA THR A 221 13.24 -15.60 10.42
C THR A 221 14.61 -15.30 9.83
N GLY A 222 15.66 -15.26 10.66
CA GLY A 222 17.02 -15.04 10.20
C GLY A 222 17.57 -16.19 9.35
N GLU A 223 17.25 -17.43 9.69
CA GLU A 223 17.60 -18.61 8.88
C GLU A 223 16.88 -18.60 7.52
N LYS A 224 15.61 -18.17 7.50
CA LYS A 224 14.81 -18.06 6.27
C LYS A 224 15.22 -16.88 5.39
N TYR A 225 15.68 -15.79 5.99
CA TYR A 225 16.07 -14.55 5.30
C TYR A 225 17.46 -14.09 5.79
N PRO A 226 18.56 -14.69 5.27
CA PRO A 226 19.91 -14.37 5.71
C PRO A 226 20.33 -12.92 5.46
N ASP A 227 19.81 -12.28 4.40
CA ASP A 227 20.03 -10.87 4.09
C ASP A 227 19.43 -9.94 5.15
N PHE A 228 18.23 -10.28 5.63
CA PHE A 228 17.62 -9.61 6.77
C PHE A 228 18.45 -9.79 8.05
N ALA A 229 18.95 -10.99 8.34
CA ALA A 229 19.78 -11.24 9.52
C ALA A 229 21.08 -10.43 9.50
N GLU A 230 21.77 -10.40 8.36
CA GLU A 230 22.98 -9.58 8.15
C GLU A 230 22.67 -8.08 8.25
N PHE A 231 21.54 -7.63 7.67
CA PHE A 231 21.12 -6.25 7.79
C PHE A 231 20.89 -5.83 9.23
N VAL A 232 20.09 -6.58 9.98
CA VAL A 232 19.78 -6.25 11.38
C VAL A 232 21.04 -6.30 12.23
N SER A 233 21.99 -7.19 11.94
CA SER A 233 23.28 -7.27 12.63
C SER A 233 24.17 -6.04 12.38
N PHE A 234 24.14 -5.48 11.17
CA PHE A 234 24.95 -4.30 10.82
C PHE A 234 24.28 -2.95 11.06
N PHE A 235 22.95 -2.88 10.89
CA PHE A 235 22.15 -1.66 11.04
C PHE A 235 22.38 -1.01 12.40
N GLY A 236 22.70 0.27 12.44
CA GLY A 236 22.99 0.95 13.69
C GLY A 236 23.21 2.44 13.49
N PHE A 237 22.82 3.22 14.49
CA PHE A 237 23.00 4.67 14.52
C PHE A 237 24.36 5.04 15.13
N ASN A 238 24.78 6.28 14.90
CA ASN A 238 25.96 6.85 15.55
C ASN A 238 25.52 7.81 16.66
N GLY A 239 25.00 7.23 17.76
CA GLY A 239 24.39 7.97 18.86
C GLY A 239 22.90 8.25 18.67
N GLY A 240 22.30 8.93 19.65
CA GLY A 240 20.85 9.12 19.74
C GLY A 240 20.27 10.23 18.85
N ARG A 241 21.09 11.12 18.27
CA ARG A 241 20.61 12.35 17.60
C ARG A 241 19.68 12.06 16.41
N ASP A 242 20.01 11.09 15.56
CA ASP A 242 19.15 10.75 14.42
C ASP A 242 17.80 10.19 14.90
N GLN A 243 17.78 9.42 15.99
CA GLN A 243 16.53 8.94 16.59
C GLN A 243 15.71 10.10 17.15
N GLU A 244 16.34 11.05 17.85
CA GLU A 244 15.67 12.27 18.34
C GLU A 244 15.07 13.07 17.18
N ASP A 245 15.79 13.30 16.08
CA ASP A 245 15.28 14.02 14.90
C ASP A 245 14.10 13.30 14.24
N ILE A 246 14.23 11.99 13.98
CA ILE A 246 13.15 11.18 13.39
C ILE A 246 11.89 11.26 14.27
N MET A 247 12.03 11.09 15.59
CA MET A 247 10.91 11.16 16.52
C MET A 247 10.33 12.58 16.62
N ALA A 248 11.17 13.61 16.61
CA ALA A 248 10.73 15.00 16.65
C ALA A 248 9.87 15.35 15.43
N ARG A 249 10.27 14.90 14.25
CA ARG A 249 9.48 15.07 13.02
C ARG A 249 8.13 14.37 13.08
N PHE A 250 8.05 13.20 13.72
CA PHE A 250 6.79 12.50 13.95
C PHE A 250 5.91 13.24 14.97
N LEU A 251 6.47 13.61 16.12
CA LEU A 251 5.73 14.20 17.25
C LEU A 251 5.30 15.65 16.98
N TYR A 252 6.17 16.46 16.40
CA TYR A 252 5.97 17.91 16.22
C TYR A 252 5.87 18.35 14.75
N GLY A 253 6.23 17.48 13.80
CA GLY A 253 6.08 17.77 12.38
C GLY A 253 4.66 17.60 11.85
N SER A 254 4.50 17.91 10.57
CA SER A 254 3.21 17.88 9.85
C SER A 254 2.72 16.49 9.49
N SER A 255 3.62 15.50 9.38
CA SER A 255 3.28 14.11 9.05
C SER A 255 3.24 13.25 10.31
N LYS A 256 2.11 12.59 10.57
CA LYS A 256 1.94 11.59 11.64
C LYS A 256 2.06 10.15 11.12
N ASP A 257 2.77 9.98 10.00
CA ASP A 257 2.99 8.69 9.37
C ASP A 257 4.49 8.37 9.38
N TRP A 258 4.85 7.30 10.10
CA TRP A 258 6.23 6.83 10.24
C TRP A 258 6.87 6.53 8.88
N ASN A 259 6.11 6.06 7.89
CA ASN A 259 6.67 5.76 6.57
C ASN A 259 7.16 7.02 5.86
N ASN A 260 6.34 8.07 5.89
CA ASN A 260 6.69 9.36 5.29
C ASN A 260 7.84 10.04 6.04
N VAL A 261 7.80 10.04 7.38
CA VAL A 261 8.88 10.62 8.21
C VAL A 261 10.22 9.91 7.95
N THR A 262 10.22 8.58 7.98
CA THR A 262 11.43 7.77 7.77
C THR A 262 11.95 7.92 6.34
N CYS A 263 11.06 7.91 5.34
CA CYS A 263 11.44 8.10 3.94
C CYS A 263 12.11 9.47 3.71
N ASN A 264 11.59 10.52 4.33
CA ASN A 264 12.18 11.86 4.24
C ASN A 264 13.55 11.91 4.92
N TRP A 265 13.68 11.33 6.13
CA TRP A 265 14.97 11.23 6.81
C TRP A 265 16.00 10.46 5.97
N ILE A 266 15.63 9.31 5.39
CA ILE A 266 16.53 8.53 4.51
C ILE A 266 16.98 9.36 3.31
N LYS A 267 16.06 10.08 2.65
CA LYS A 267 16.41 10.94 1.49
C LYS A 267 17.40 12.04 1.88
N GLU A 268 17.26 12.61 3.07
CA GLU A 268 18.19 13.61 3.58
C GLU A 268 19.52 12.99 3.99
N ASP A 269 19.51 11.83 4.62
CA ASP A 269 20.72 11.10 4.99
C ASP A 269 21.55 10.74 3.76
N ILE A 270 20.91 10.26 2.68
CA ILE A 270 21.58 9.97 1.40
C ILE A 270 22.29 11.21 0.83
N ARG A 271 21.73 12.41 1.04
CA ARG A 271 22.38 13.67 0.58
C ARG A 271 23.68 13.98 1.32
N LYS A 272 23.94 13.36 2.48
CA LYS A 272 25.22 13.47 3.21
C LYS A 272 26.36 12.73 2.50
N GLY A 273 26.09 11.97 1.42
CA GLY A 273 27.12 11.32 0.62
C GLY A 273 27.89 10.28 1.43
N GLN A 274 29.22 10.46 1.55
CA GLN A 274 30.09 9.50 2.27
C GLN A 274 29.76 9.38 3.77
N ASP A 275 29.11 10.37 4.35
CA ASP A 275 28.70 10.35 5.76
C ASP A 275 27.34 9.70 5.99
N SER A 276 26.59 9.37 4.93
CA SER A 276 25.28 8.73 5.01
C SER A 276 25.35 7.38 5.74
N LEU A 277 24.58 7.24 6.82
CA LEU A 277 24.40 5.96 7.51
C LEU A 277 23.69 4.95 6.60
N PHE A 278 22.63 5.39 5.91
CA PHE A 278 21.85 4.52 5.04
C PHE A 278 22.70 3.97 3.88
N SER A 279 23.54 4.82 3.27
CA SER A 279 24.44 4.41 2.20
C SER A 279 25.49 3.41 2.69
N LYS A 280 26.00 3.56 3.92
CA LYS A 280 26.91 2.59 4.55
C LYS A 280 26.23 1.25 4.80
N TRP A 281 25.00 1.26 5.32
CA TRP A 281 24.23 0.02 5.52
C TRP A 281 23.96 -0.69 4.19
N LYS A 282 23.58 0.07 3.16
CA LYS A 282 23.37 -0.47 1.81
C LYS A 282 24.65 -1.06 1.23
N GLN A 283 25.77 -0.33 1.28
CA GLN A 283 27.06 -0.79 0.75
C GLN A 283 27.55 -2.06 1.47
N PHE A 284 27.35 -2.15 2.78
CA PHE A 284 27.67 -3.36 3.53
C PHE A 284 26.87 -4.56 3.02
N LEU A 285 25.54 -4.42 2.88
CA LEU A 285 24.71 -5.49 2.35
C LEU A 285 25.08 -5.84 0.91
N ASP A 286 25.20 -4.84 0.04
CA ASP A 286 25.61 -5.05 -1.35
C ASP A 286 26.92 -5.85 -1.39
N SER A 287 27.91 -5.52 -0.53
CA SER A 287 29.20 -6.21 -0.46
C SER A 287 29.12 -7.67 0.01
N LYS A 288 28.16 -8.00 0.88
CA LYS A 288 27.97 -9.35 1.42
C LYS A 288 27.35 -10.30 0.40
N PHE A 289 26.49 -9.79 -0.46
CA PHE A 289 25.69 -10.57 -1.40
C PHE A 289 26.13 -10.36 -2.87
N VAL A 290 27.31 -9.78 -3.12
CA VAL A 290 27.85 -9.64 -4.49
C VAL A 290 28.00 -11.02 -5.12
N GLY A 291 27.26 -11.25 -6.21
CA GLY A 291 27.33 -12.49 -6.97
C GLY A 291 26.45 -13.62 -6.43
N GLU A 292 25.67 -13.39 -5.37
CA GLU A 292 24.62 -14.31 -4.96
C GLU A 292 23.34 -14.07 -5.75
N SER A 293 22.84 -15.12 -6.41
CA SER A 293 21.50 -15.14 -7.02
C SER A 293 20.48 -15.61 -6.00
N TRP A 294 19.35 -14.90 -5.87
CA TRP A 294 18.28 -15.24 -4.91
C TRP A 294 17.79 -16.69 -5.09
N GLN A 295 17.66 -17.46 -4.00
CA GLN A 295 16.96 -18.75 -4.02
C GLN A 295 15.46 -18.55 -3.77
N GLY A 296 14.62 -18.81 -4.79
CA GLY A 296 13.21 -19.18 -4.54
C GLY A 296 12.11 -18.40 -5.27
N ILE A 297 12.41 -17.47 -6.19
CA ILE A 297 11.42 -16.93 -7.12
C ILE A 297 11.94 -17.32 -8.50
N ASP A 298 11.86 -18.62 -8.78
CA ASP A 298 12.03 -19.08 -10.14
C ASP A 298 10.87 -18.51 -10.96
N PRO A 299 11.15 -17.77 -12.04
CA PRO A 299 10.09 -17.24 -12.87
C PRO A 299 9.27 -18.40 -13.44
N VAL A 300 7.95 -18.27 -13.39
CA VAL A 300 7.05 -19.28 -13.94
C VAL A 300 7.00 -19.08 -15.44
N SER A 301 7.26 -20.13 -16.22
CA SER A 301 7.12 -20.03 -17.66
C SER A 301 5.67 -20.12 -18.10
N ALA A 302 5.24 -19.14 -18.88
CA ALA A 302 3.97 -19.10 -19.58
C ALA A 302 4.19 -19.27 -21.10
N PHE A 303 3.13 -19.63 -21.81
CA PHE A 303 3.15 -19.85 -23.25
C PHE A 303 2.07 -19.01 -23.91
N THR A 304 2.40 -18.41 -25.05
CA THR A 304 1.43 -17.69 -25.88
C THR A 304 1.54 -18.16 -27.34
N LEU A 305 0.41 -18.10 -28.04
CA LEU A 305 0.31 -18.44 -29.45
C LEU A 305 0.31 -17.14 -30.27
N CYS A 306 1.33 -16.96 -31.10
CA CYS A 306 1.46 -15.74 -31.90
C CYS A 306 0.59 -15.74 -33.16
N GLU A 307 0.46 -14.56 -33.78
CA GLU A 307 -0.27 -14.42 -35.03
C GLU A 307 0.34 -15.28 -36.16
N CYS A 308 -0.49 -15.62 -37.15
CA CYS A 308 -0.08 -16.43 -38.29
C CYS A 308 0.93 -15.70 -39.18
N GLY A 309 2.09 -16.32 -39.39
CA GLY A 309 3.08 -15.86 -40.34
C GLY A 309 2.68 -16.06 -41.80
N VAL A 310 3.45 -15.44 -42.69
CA VAL A 310 3.29 -15.52 -44.15
C VAL A 310 3.46 -16.95 -44.67
N ASP A 311 4.21 -17.78 -43.94
CA ASP A 311 4.44 -19.21 -44.18
C ASP A 311 3.27 -20.11 -43.73
N ASN A 312 2.18 -19.52 -43.25
CA ASN A 312 0.99 -20.22 -42.77
C ASN A 312 1.26 -21.10 -41.53
N LYS A 313 2.24 -20.70 -40.72
CA LYS A 313 2.55 -21.28 -39.41
C LYS A 313 2.37 -20.23 -38.29
N GLN A 314 2.04 -20.70 -37.09
CA GLN A 314 2.00 -19.91 -35.86
C GLN A 314 3.16 -20.34 -34.96
N LYS A 315 3.80 -19.37 -34.32
CA LYS A 315 4.87 -19.61 -33.35
C LYS A 315 4.27 -19.78 -31.95
N ILE A 316 4.73 -20.79 -31.21
CA ILE A 316 4.47 -20.92 -29.77
C ILE A 316 5.67 -20.30 -29.06
N VAL A 317 5.44 -19.18 -28.36
CA VAL A 317 6.49 -18.46 -27.65
C VAL A 317 6.36 -18.72 -26.16
N ARG A 318 7.47 -19.14 -25.55
CA ARG A 318 7.64 -19.21 -24.10
C ARG A 318 8.14 -17.86 -23.60
N TYR A 319 7.44 -17.34 -22.60
CA TYR A 319 7.82 -16.13 -21.88
C TYR A 319 7.73 -16.40 -20.37
N PHE A 320 8.31 -15.54 -19.57
CA PHE A 320 8.39 -15.73 -18.13
C PHE A 320 7.48 -14.72 -17.41
N THR A 321 6.82 -15.14 -16.32
CA THR A 321 5.97 -14.30 -15.47
C THR A 321 6.22 -14.57 -13.98
N LEU A 322 5.81 -13.65 -13.11
CA LEU A 322 5.89 -13.84 -11.66
C LEU A 322 4.59 -14.43 -11.09
N PRO A 323 4.67 -15.38 -10.14
CA PRO A 323 3.52 -15.79 -9.35
C PRO A 323 3.22 -14.71 -8.30
N ASN A 324 2.22 -13.88 -8.59
CA ASN A 324 1.67 -12.81 -7.75
C ASN A 324 2.54 -11.55 -7.56
N SER A 325 1.85 -10.41 -7.48
CA SER A 325 2.41 -9.08 -7.25
C SER A 325 2.97 -8.95 -5.83
N LEU A 326 4.18 -9.43 -5.60
CA LEU A 326 5.00 -8.87 -4.54
C LEU A 326 5.43 -7.46 -4.99
N GLU A 327 5.08 -6.45 -4.20
CA GLU A 327 5.48 -5.06 -4.42
C GLU A 327 7.00 -4.97 -4.54
N GLY A 328 7.48 -4.81 -5.77
CA GLY A 328 8.88 -4.92 -6.12
C GLY A 328 9.08 -4.89 -7.63
N VAL A 329 8.51 -3.87 -8.27
CA VAL A 329 8.87 -3.31 -9.58
C VAL A 329 9.28 -4.32 -10.67
N THR A 330 8.30 -4.76 -11.46
CA THR A 330 8.52 -5.28 -12.82
C THR A 330 8.29 -4.17 -13.83
N PHE A 331 9.29 -3.83 -14.64
CA PHE A 331 9.10 -3.09 -15.89
C PHE A 331 9.14 -4.10 -17.03
N LEU A 332 8.00 -4.34 -17.68
CA LEU A 332 7.99 -4.94 -19.01
C LEU A 332 8.35 -3.81 -19.98
N GLU A 333 9.55 -3.84 -20.57
CA GLU A 333 9.96 -2.83 -21.55
C GLU A 333 9.39 -3.11 -22.95
N ASP A 334 8.74 -4.27 -23.17
CA ASP A 334 7.97 -4.56 -24.38
C ASP A 334 6.82 -5.55 -24.09
N ASP A 335 5.58 -5.06 -24.05
CA ASP A 335 4.35 -5.82 -23.72
C ASP A 335 3.95 -6.88 -24.78
N GLN A 336 4.83 -7.19 -25.74
CA GLN A 336 4.51 -8.07 -26.87
C GLN A 336 5.48 -9.25 -26.97
N PRO A 337 5.17 -10.39 -26.32
CA PRO A 337 5.93 -11.64 -26.46
C PRO A 337 5.98 -12.18 -27.91
N CYS A 338 5.19 -11.60 -28.83
CA CYS A 338 5.12 -11.99 -30.24
C CYS A 338 5.75 -10.99 -31.22
N SER A 339 6.54 -10.03 -30.74
CA SER A 339 7.28 -9.08 -31.59
C SER A 339 8.37 -9.79 -32.39
N ASP A 340 8.72 -9.25 -33.58
CA ASP A 340 9.85 -9.73 -34.38
C ASP A 340 11.21 -9.45 -33.72
N LYS A 341 11.24 -8.53 -32.73
CA LYS A 341 12.40 -8.27 -31.89
C LYS A 341 12.37 -9.20 -30.68
N VAL A 342 13.54 -9.73 -30.29
CA VAL A 342 13.68 -10.50 -29.05
C VAL A 342 13.24 -9.62 -27.89
N SER A 343 12.11 -9.96 -27.28
CA SER A 343 11.63 -9.30 -26.07
C SER A 343 12.29 -9.94 -24.86
N PHE A 344 12.76 -9.09 -23.95
CA PHE A 344 13.37 -9.49 -22.70
C PHE A 344 12.36 -9.21 -21.58
N SER A 345 12.20 -10.19 -20.70
CA SER A 345 11.60 -9.97 -19.39
C SER A 345 12.74 -9.68 -18.41
N THR A 346 12.88 -8.42 -18.00
CA THR A 346 13.86 -8.01 -16.99
C THR A 346 13.28 -8.21 -15.60
N TYR A 347 13.91 -9.09 -14.84
CA TYR A 347 13.60 -9.35 -13.45
C TYR A 347 14.54 -8.57 -12.57
N SER A 348 14.04 -7.49 -12.00
CA SER A 348 14.75 -6.71 -10.98
C SER A 348 14.47 -7.31 -9.62
N SER A 349 15.43 -8.07 -9.08
CA SER A 349 15.42 -8.41 -7.66
C SER A 349 15.99 -7.24 -6.84
N ARG A 350 15.95 -7.35 -5.50
CA ARG A 350 16.55 -6.35 -4.60
C ARG A 350 18.06 -6.13 -4.84
N TRP A 351 18.76 -7.08 -5.47
CA TRP A 351 20.23 -7.08 -5.59
C TRP A 351 20.77 -7.29 -7.02
N GLN A 352 19.97 -7.81 -7.95
CA GLN A 352 20.41 -8.08 -9.32
C GLN A 352 19.25 -7.98 -10.32
N ASN A 353 19.55 -7.45 -11.50
CA ASN A 353 18.69 -7.54 -12.67
C ASN A 353 19.09 -8.77 -13.48
N GLN A 354 18.12 -9.63 -13.79
CA GLN A 354 18.33 -10.77 -14.68
C GLN A 354 17.35 -10.69 -15.85
N ASP A 355 17.88 -10.76 -17.06
CA ASP A 355 17.09 -10.74 -18.28
C ASP A 355 16.80 -12.17 -18.75
N TYR A 356 15.53 -12.45 -19.02
CA TYR A 356 15.10 -13.71 -19.63
C TYR A 356 14.55 -13.43 -21.02
N GLU A 357 15.19 -14.03 -22.02
CA GLU A 357 14.80 -13.94 -23.43
C GLU A 357 13.57 -14.79 -23.73
N THR A 358 12.68 -14.26 -24.57
CA THR A 358 11.59 -15.04 -25.17
C THR A 358 12.14 -16.12 -26.12
N GLN A 359 11.61 -17.34 -26.02
CA GLN A 359 12.07 -18.47 -26.84
C GLN A 359 10.91 -19.06 -27.67
N VAL A 360 11.15 -19.27 -28.96
CA VAL A 360 10.22 -20.00 -29.85
C VAL A 360 10.40 -21.50 -29.58
N VAL A 361 9.40 -22.13 -28.99
CA VAL A 361 9.46 -23.54 -28.57
C VAL A 361 9.04 -24.48 -29.69
N ASP A 362 7.98 -24.12 -30.41
CA ASP A 362 7.43 -24.94 -31.49
C ASP A 362 6.65 -24.09 -32.52
N THR A 363 6.35 -24.68 -33.67
CA THR A 363 5.53 -24.07 -34.72
C THR A 363 4.37 -24.98 -35.11
N THR A 364 3.15 -24.43 -35.11
CA THR A 364 1.93 -25.16 -35.47
C THR A 364 1.30 -24.58 -36.74
N GLY A 365 0.42 -25.33 -37.39
CA GLY A 365 -0.27 -24.88 -38.61
C GLY A 365 -1.40 -23.88 -38.32
N CYS A 366 -1.54 -22.87 -39.18
CA CYS A 366 -2.59 -21.86 -39.06
C CYS A 366 -4.01 -22.40 -39.31
N HIS A 367 -4.98 -21.90 -38.52
CA HIS A 367 -6.42 -22.18 -38.72
C HIS A 367 -7.05 -21.45 -39.91
N PHE A 368 -6.40 -20.41 -40.43
CA PHE A 368 -6.85 -19.62 -41.59
C PHE A 368 -5.69 -19.41 -42.57
N VAL A 369 -5.99 -19.07 -43.82
CA VAL A 369 -4.97 -18.86 -44.85
C VAL A 369 -4.56 -17.39 -44.87
N HIS A 370 -3.27 -17.12 -44.65
CA HIS A 370 -2.73 -15.75 -44.65
C HIS A 370 -2.83 -15.11 -46.03
N ARG A 371 -3.16 -13.79 -46.11
CA ARG A 371 -3.45 -13.07 -47.36
C ARG A 371 -2.27 -13.11 -48.32
N ASP A 372 -1.09 -12.86 -47.76
CA ASP A 372 0.17 -12.74 -48.50
C ASP A 372 0.83 -14.08 -48.79
N SER A 373 0.28 -15.18 -48.27
CA SER A 373 0.75 -16.51 -48.66
C SER A 373 0.41 -16.79 -50.12
N ASP A 374 1.23 -17.58 -50.81
CA ASP A 374 0.99 -17.95 -52.21
C ASP A 374 -0.38 -18.61 -52.41
N LYS A 375 -0.79 -19.43 -51.44
CA LYS A 375 -2.13 -20.06 -51.41
C LYS A 375 -3.23 -19.02 -51.26
N GLY A 376 -3.04 -18.03 -50.37
CA GLY A 376 -4.00 -16.95 -50.16
C GLY A 376 -4.18 -16.08 -51.41
N ARG A 377 -3.07 -15.68 -52.04
CA ARG A 377 -3.07 -14.92 -53.31
C ARG A 377 -3.77 -15.70 -54.42
N GLY A 378 -3.49 -17.00 -54.55
CA GLY A 378 -4.15 -17.86 -55.53
C GLY A 378 -5.67 -17.93 -55.34
N ILE A 379 -6.14 -18.16 -54.11
CA ILE A 379 -7.58 -18.22 -53.81
C ILE A 379 -8.28 -16.88 -54.07
N LEU A 380 -7.66 -15.76 -53.68
CA LEU A 380 -8.21 -14.42 -53.90
C LEU A 380 -8.35 -14.08 -55.39
N LEU A 381 -7.35 -14.42 -56.20
CA LEU A 381 -7.41 -14.22 -57.65
C LEU A 381 -8.56 -15.01 -58.29
N ILE A 382 -8.70 -16.28 -57.93
CA ILE A 382 -9.78 -17.14 -58.44
C ILE A 382 -11.16 -16.57 -58.03
N ALA A 383 -11.32 -16.16 -56.77
CA ALA A 383 -12.57 -15.58 -56.28
C ALA A 383 -12.92 -14.25 -56.98
N LEU A 384 -11.92 -13.38 -57.23
CA LEU A 384 -12.13 -12.11 -57.95
C LEU A 384 -12.55 -12.33 -59.40
N VAL A 385 -11.88 -13.24 -60.11
CA VAL A 385 -12.26 -13.61 -61.49
C VAL A 385 -13.67 -14.20 -61.53
N SER A 386 -14.00 -15.10 -60.59
CA SER A 386 -15.35 -15.68 -60.48
C SER A 386 -16.41 -14.61 -60.21
N MET A 387 -16.14 -13.64 -59.34
CA MET A 387 -17.05 -12.52 -59.06
C MET A 387 -17.30 -11.65 -60.30
N LEU A 388 -16.26 -11.33 -61.07
CA LEU A 388 -16.42 -10.56 -62.31
C LEU A 388 -17.29 -11.30 -63.33
N ILE A 389 -17.11 -12.62 -63.45
CA ILE A 389 -17.95 -13.45 -64.33
C ILE A 389 -19.42 -13.43 -63.85
N ILE A 390 -19.67 -13.58 -62.54
CA ILE A 390 -21.03 -13.55 -61.97
C ILE A 390 -21.72 -12.21 -62.23
N LEU A 391 -21.01 -11.09 -62.02
CA LEU A 391 -21.54 -9.76 -62.29
C LEU A 391 -21.80 -9.53 -63.79
N GLY A 392 -20.89 -9.98 -64.65
CA GLY A 392 -21.07 -9.93 -66.10
C GLY A 392 -22.28 -10.74 -66.58
N LEU A 393 -22.44 -11.97 -66.07
CA LEU A 393 -23.62 -12.79 -66.35
C LEU A 393 -24.91 -12.12 -65.83
N GLY A 394 -24.87 -11.51 -64.64
CA GLY A 394 -26.00 -10.74 -64.10
C GLY A 394 -26.38 -9.57 -65.00
N PHE A 395 -25.40 -8.82 -65.50
CA PHE A 395 -25.61 -7.73 -66.44
C PHE A 395 -26.21 -8.21 -67.76
N LEU A 396 -25.69 -9.30 -68.32
CA LEU A 396 -26.23 -9.90 -69.56
C LEU A 396 -27.68 -10.33 -69.38
N ILE A 397 -28.04 -10.95 -68.25
CA ILE A 397 -29.43 -11.32 -67.94
C ILE A 397 -30.34 -10.09 -67.91
N TYR A 398 -29.88 -9.00 -67.30
CA TYR A 398 -30.64 -7.77 -67.19
C TYR A 398 -30.81 -7.09 -68.57
N TYR A 399 -29.73 -6.98 -69.33
CA TYR A 399 -29.72 -6.31 -70.64
C TYR A 399 -30.57 -7.06 -71.67
N TYR A 400 -30.46 -8.40 -71.73
CA TYR A 400 -31.19 -9.24 -72.70
C TYR A 400 -32.54 -9.75 -72.20
N ARG A 401 -33.12 -9.12 -71.17
CA ARG A 401 -34.38 -9.58 -70.52
C ARG A 401 -35.58 -9.70 -71.46
N GLU A 402 -35.58 -8.99 -72.60
CA GLU A 402 -36.71 -8.93 -73.54
C GLU A 402 -36.59 -9.95 -74.69
N THR A 403 -35.47 -10.69 -74.77
CA THR A 403 -35.27 -11.73 -75.78
C THR A 403 -36.11 -12.99 -75.48
N GLN A 404 -36.56 -13.68 -76.54
CA GLN A 404 -37.41 -14.87 -76.37
C GLN A 404 -36.74 -16.00 -75.56
N ILE A 405 -35.43 -16.17 -75.71
CA ILE A 405 -34.64 -17.17 -74.95
C ILE A 405 -34.73 -16.88 -73.45
N MET A 406 -34.60 -15.61 -73.07
CA MET A 406 -34.66 -15.18 -71.68
C MET A 406 -36.08 -15.14 -71.12
N TYR A 407 -37.10 -14.99 -71.96
CA TYR A 407 -38.51 -15.06 -71.55
C TYR A 407 -38.98 -16.52 -71.31
N ALA A 408 -38.45 -17.46 -72.10
CA ALA A 408 -38.71 -18.89 -71.93
C ALA A 408 -38.09 -19.45 -70.63
N SER A 409 -36.93 -18.91 -70.23
CA SER A 409 -36.27 -19.22 -68.96
C SER A 409 -36.82 -18.38 -67.80
N SER A 410 -36.88 -18.95 -66.58
CA SER A 410 -37.35 -18.21 -65.40
C SER A 410 -36.29 -17.21 -64.91
N GLN A 411 -36.34 -15.97 -65.41
CA GLN A 411 -35.38 -14.90 -65.11
C GLN A 411 -35.14 -14.69 -63.61
N ARG A 412 -36.20 -14.74 -62.80
CA ARG A 412 -36.12 -14.55 -61.35
C ARG A 412 -35.39 -15.71 -60.65
N THR A 413 -35.54 -16.94 -61.14
CA THR A 413 -34.83 -18.11 -60.58
C THR A 413 -33.33 -18.06 -60.93
N MET A 414 -33.00 -17.59 -62.13
CA MET A 414 -31.62 -17.38 -62.57
C MET A 414 -30.92 -16.27 -61.76
N ALA A 415 -31.65 -15.20 -61.41
CA ALA A 415 -31.14 -14.17 -60.50
C ALA A 415 -30.85 -14.72 -59.09
N VAL A 416 -31.75 -15.54 -58.52
CA VAL A 416 -31.54 -16.19 -57.20
C VAL A 416 -30.31 -17.11 -57.22
N PHE A 417 -30.11 -17.85 -58.32
CA PHE A 417 -28.93 -18.68 -58.51
C PHE A 417 -27.63 -17.86 -58.49
N LEU A 418 -27.57 -16.77 -59.25
CA LEU A 418 -26.40 -15.88 -59.27
C LEU A 418 -26.15 -15.20 -57.92
N THR A 419 -27.21 -14.81 -57.20
CA THR A 419 -27.09 -14.29 -55.83
C THR A 419 -26.49 -15.33 -54.88
N GLY A 420 -26.89 -16.60 -55.00
CA GLY A 420 -26.27 -17.70 -54.24
C GLY A 420 -24.80 -17.89 -54.57
N ALA A 421 -24.45 -17.88 -55.87
CA ALA A 421 -23.06 -17.97 -56.34
C ALA A 421 -22.19 -16.80 -55.84
N PHE A 422 -22.77 -15.60 -55.78
CA PHE A 422 -22.12 -14.41 -55.21
C PHE A 422 -21.81 -14.61 -53.73
N PHE A 423 -22.77 -15.07 -52.92
CA PHE A 423 -22.53 -15.30 -51.49
C PHE A 423 -21.50 -16.40 -51.21
N LEU A 424 -21.46 -17.47 -52.02
CA LEU A 424 -20.41 -18.49 -51.94
C LEU A 424 -19.02 -17.90 -52.20
N ASN A 425 -18.87 -17.09 -53.24
CA ASN A 425 -17.60 -16.41 -53.54
C ASN A 425 -17.22 -15.39 -52.46
N ALA A 426 -18.19 -14.64 -51.93
CA ALA A 426 -17.96 -13.70 -50.84
C ALA A 426 -17.47 -14.40 -49.56
N SER A 427 -17.93 -15.63 -49.29
CA SER A 427 -17.46 -16.43 -48.14
C SER A 427 -15.96 -16.75 -48.23
N TYR A 428 -15.44 -17.03 -49.44
CA TYR A 428 -14.01 -17.26 -49.64
C TYR A 428 -13.17 -16.00 -49.38
N LEU A 429 -13.66 -14.82 -49.73
CA LEU A 429 -12.99 -13.54 -49.44
C LEU A 429 -12.89 -13.26 -47.94
N VAL A 430 -13.89 -13.69 -47.15
CA VAL A 430 -13.87 -13.56 -45.68
C VAL A 430 -12.95 -14.61 -45.03
N TYR A 431 -12.74 -15.76 -45.68
CA TYR A 431 -11.84 -16.80 -45.18
C TYR A 431 -10.36 -16.46 -45.34
N VAL A 432 -9.99 -15.76 -46.43
CA VAL A 432 -8.59 -15.46 -46.73
C VAL A 432 -8.21 -14.08 -46.19
N GLY A 433 -7.15 -14.04 -45.38
CA GLY A 433 -6.38 -12.82 -45.18
C GLY A 433 -6.61 -12.01 -43.92
N TYR A 434 -7.42 -12.50 -42.99
CA TYR A 434 -7.68 -11.79 -41.74
C TYR A 434 -7.73 -12.73 -40.55
N SER A 435 -7.24 -12.26 -39.41
CA SER A 435 -7.36 -12.99 -38.14
C SER A 435 -8.84 -13.26 -37.83
N PRO A 436 -9.15 -14.47 -37.31
CA PRO A 436 -10.51 -14.88 -37.02
C PRO A 436 -11.06 -14.05 -35.87
N THR A 437 -11.94 -13.10 -36.18
CA THR A 437 -12.74 -12.39 -35.17
C THR A 437 -14.12 -13.00 -35.09
N ARG A 438 -14.79 -12.86 -33.93
CA ARG A 438 -16.16 -13.37 -33.74
C ARG A 438 -17.11 -12.94 -34.85
N GLY A 439 -17.03 -11.68 -35.29
CA GLY A 439 -17.82 -11.15 -36.40
C GLY A 439 -17.48 -11.78 -37.75
N ARG A 440 -16.19 -11.91 -38.09
CA ARG A 440 -15.77 -12.50 -39.39
C ARG A 440 -16.12 -13.98 -39.48
N CYS A 441 -15.95 -14.74 -38.40
CA CYS A 441 -16.36 -16.15 -38.34
C CYS A 441 -17.87 -16.30 -38.57
N PHE A 442 -18.68 -15.45 -37.94
CA PHE A 442 -20.13 -15.45 -38.15
C PHE A 442 -20.50 -15.10 -39.60
N ILE A 443 -19.93 -14.03 -40.16
CA ILE A 443 -20.18 -13.61 -41.54
C ILE A 443 -19.84 -14.71 -42.54
N ARG A 444 -18.70 -15.40 -42.35
CA ARG A 444 -18.28 -16.51 -43.22
C ARG A 444 -19.32 -17.62 -43.26
N ILE A 445 -19.80 -18.06 -42.09
CA ILE A 445 -20.79 -19.13 -41.97
C ILE A 445 -22.13 -18.70 -42.54
N ALA A 446 -22.56 -17.46 -42.27
CA ALA A 446 -23.77 -16.90 -42.84
C ALA A 446 -23.72 -16.90 -44.38
N LEU A 447 -22.66 -16.33 -44.97
CA LEU A 447 -22.47 -16.29 -46.42
C LEU A 447 -22.43 -17.69 -47.05
N LEU A 448 -21.75 -18.65 -46.41
CA LEU A 448 -21.72 -20.03 -46.88
C LEU A 448 -23.11 -20.67 -46.87
N THR A 449 -23.86 -20.50 -45.77
CA THR A 449 -25.18 -21.13 -45.56
C THR A 449 -26.23 -20.56 -46.51
N PHE A 450 -26.28 -19.23 -46.64
CA PHE A 450 -27.14 -18.56 -47.61
C PHE A 450 -26.71 -18.86 -49.04
N GLY A 451 -25.41 -18.85 -49.32
CA GLY A 451 -24.87 -19.14 -50.65
C GLY A 451 -25.23 -20.54 -51.14
N VAL A 452 -24.98 -21.58 -50.33
CA VAL A 452 -25.31 -22.97 -50.69
C VAL A 452 -26.82 -23.11 -50.88
N THR A 453 -27.64 -22.61 -49.95
CA THR A 453 -29.10 -22.79 -50.00
C THR A 453 -29.73 -22.10 -51.21
N LEU A 454 -29.33 -20.86 -51.53
CA LEU A 454 -29.85 -20.15 -52.71
C LEU A 454 -29.35 -20.78 -54.03
N PHE A 455 -28.07 -21.17 -54.08
CA PHE A 455 -27.47 -21.78 -55.27
C PHE A 455 -28.08 -23.15 -55.58
N THR A 456 -28.02 -24.08 -54.63
CA THR A 456 -28.54 -25.45 -54.81
C THR A 456 -30.07 -25.50 -54.81
N GLY A 457 -30.71 -24.70 -53.96
CA GLY A 457 -32.17 -24.66 -53.86
C GLY A 457 -32.84 -24.15 -55.12
N SER A 458 -32.25 -23.15 -55.79
CA SER A 458 -32.78 -22.66 -57.07
C SER A 458 -32.67 -23.69 -58.20
N LEU A 459 -31.60 -24.50 -58.23
CA LEU A 459 -31.45 -25.61 -59.16
C LEU A 459 -32.48 -26.72 -58.89
N LEU A 460 -32.64 -27.12 -57.63
CA LEU A 460 -33.61 -28.16 -57.24
C LEU A 460 -35.03 -27.75 -57.64
N ILE A 461 -35.44 -26.52 -57.36
CA ILE A 461 -36.77 -26.01 -57.75
C ILE A 461 -36.99 -26.13 -59.26
N LYS A 462 -35.99 -25.76 -60.06
CA LYS A 462 -36.09 -25.83 -61.53
C LYS A 462 -36.21 -27.29 -61.99
N GLN A 463 -35.43 -28.20 -61.39
CA GLN A 463 -35.47 -29.63 -61.71
C GLN A 463 -36.81 -30.26 -61.32
N PHE A 464 -37.35 -29.94 -60.15
CA PHE A 464 -38.66 -30.42 -59.70
C PHE A 464 -39.81 -29.89 -60.56
N TYR A 465 -39.74 -28.62 -60.96
CA TYR A 465 -40.74 -28.04 -61.87
C TYR A 465 -40.72 -28.75 -63.22
N LEU A 466 -39.53 -29.00 -63.78
CA LEU A 466 -39.37 -29.72 -65.04
C LEU A 466 -39.89 -31.16 -64.93
N TYR A 467 -39.54 -31.88 -63.86
CA TYR A 467 -40.03 -33.22 -63.59
C TYR A 467 -41.56 -33.27 -63.51
N GLY A 468 -42.17 -32.33 -62.78
CA GLY A 468 -43.63 -32.23 -62.66
C GLY A 468 -44.32 -31.92 -63.99
N LEU A 469 -43.66 -31.20 -64.90
CA LEU A 469 -44.19 -30.93 -66.25
C LEU A 469 -44.21 -32.19 -67.13
N PHE A 470 -43.20 -33.06 -67.02
CA PHE A 470 -43.05 -34.23 -67.89
C PHE A 470 -43.71 -35.51 -67.35
N TYR A 471 -43.83 -35.67 -66.03
CA TYR A 471 -44.20 -36.96 -65.41
C TYR A 471 -45.50 -36.96 -64.59
N ALA A 472 -46.11 -35.81 -64.29
CA ALA A 472 -47.35 -35.75 -63.52
C ALA A 472 -48.57 -35.35 -64.38
N SER A 473 -49.64 -36.16 -64.33
CA SER A 473 -51.02 -35.84 -64.80
C SER A 473 -51.47 -34.46 -64.28
N PRO A 474 -52.27 -33.67 -65.03
CA PRO A 474 -52.17 -32.21 -65.03
C PRO A 474 -52.29 -31.69 -63.61
N PHE A 475 -51.34 -30.83 -63.23
CA PHE A 475 -51.30 -30.09 -61.98
C PHE A 475 -52.56 -29.20 -61.90
N ASN A 476 -53.69 -29.82 -61.57
CA ASN A 476 -55.01 -29.24 -61.64
C ASN A 476 -55.29 -28.45 -60.36
N SER A 477 -55.81 -27.23 -60.57
CA SER A 477 -56.42 -26.32 -59.60
C SER A 477 -55.69 -26.04 -58.27
N ARG A 478 -54.67 -25.18 -58.32
CA ARG A 478 -54.56 -24.11 -57.30
C ARG A 478 -54.32 -22.79 -58.02
N ASN A 479 -55.19 -21.81 -57.77
CA ASN A 479 -55.18 -20.44 -58.30
C ASN A 479 -53.96 -19.60 -57.86
N ALA A 480 -52.79 -20.21 -57.70
CA ALA A 480 -51.55 -19.52 -57.41
C ALA A 480 -50.86 -19.19 -58.74
N THR A 481 -50.79 -17.90 -59.07
CA THR A 481 -49.98 -17.44 -60.20
C THR A 481 -48.54 -17.93 -60.06
N ARG A 482 -47.84 -18.20 -61.18
CA ARG A 482 -46.41 -18.60 -61.22
C ARG A 482 -45.51 -17.72 -60.34
N THR A 483 -45.87 -16.44 -60.19
CA THR A 483 -45.24 -15.48 -59.28
C THR A 483 -45.45 -15.80 -57.79
N ALA A 484 -46.63 -16.24 -57.38
CA ALA A 484 -46.93 -16.60 -55.99
C ALA A 484 -46.18 -17.86 -55.53
N ILE A 485 -46.06 -18.86 -56.42
CA ILE A 485 -45.28 -20.08 -56.16
C ILE A 485 -43.79 -19.74 -55.97
N LEU A 486 -43.25 -18.90 -56.85
CA LEU A 486 -41.87 -18.45 -56.77
C LEU A 486 -41.59 -17.64 -55.48
N LYS A 487 -42.50 -16.72 -55.10
CA LYS A 487 -42.36 -15.95 -53.84
C LYS A 487 -42.33 -16.88 -52.62
N ARG A 488 -43.21 -17.90 -52.58
CA ARG A 488 -43.23 -18.90 -51.51
C ARG A 488 -41.95 -19.72 -51.45
N GLN A 489 -41.40 -20.08 -52.61
CA GLN A 489 -40.15 -20.85 -52.69
C GLN A 489 -38.94 -20.02 -52.25
N ILE A 490 -38.85 -18.75 -52.68
CA ILE A 490 -37.79 -17.84 -52.22
C ILE A 490 -37.89 -17.64 -50.70
N LEU A 491 -39.09 -17.49 -50.16
CA LEU A 491 -39.31 -17.41 -48.72
C LEU A 491 -38.77 -18.65 -47.98
N ILE A 492 -39.01 -19.86 -48.50
CA ILE A 492 -38.48 -21.10 -47.90
C ILE A 492 -36.95 -21.13 -47.97
N LEU A 493 -36.38 -20.78 -49.12
CA LEU A 493 -34.92 -20.78 -49.31
C LEU A 493 -34.19 -19.74 -48.46
N THR A 494 -34.87 -18.69 -47.98
CA THR A 494 -34.28 -17.70 -47.09
C THR A 494 -34.57 -17.97 -45.60
N THR A 495 -35.74 -18.53 -45.25
CA THR A 495 -36.07 -18.80 -43.84
C THR A 495 -35.30 -19.98 -43.26
N ILE A 496 -35.06 -21.05 -44.04
CA ILE A 496 -34.30 -22.21 -43.57
C ILE A 496 -32.88 -21.83 -43.12
N PRO A 497 -32.07 -21.09 -43.92
CA PRO A 497 -30.76 -20.60 -43.50
C PRO A 497 -30.79 -19.75 -42.24
N VAL A 498 -31.79 -18.88 -42.09
CA VAL A 498 -31.95 -18.03 -40.90
C VAL A 498 -32.13 -18.89 -39.66
N ILE A 499 -33.03 -19.88 -39.72
CA ILE A 499 -33.27 -20.80 -38.60
C ILE A 499 -31.99 -21.58 -38.26
N LEU A 500 -31.29 -22.11 -39.27
CA LEU A 500 -30.05 -22.86 -39.08
C LEU A 500 -28.96 -22.01 -38.40
N ILE A 501 -28.77 -20.76 -38.85
CA ILE A 501 -27.79 -19.84 -38.27
C ILE A 501 -28.15 -19.48 -36.83
N ILE A 502 -29.43 -19.20 -36.54
CA ILE A 502 -29.90 -18.89 -35.18
C ILE A 502 -29.65 -20.09 -34.25
N CYS A 503 -30.10 -21.29 -34.64
CA CYS A 503 -29.89 -22.50 -33.85
C CYS A 503 -28.40 -22.78 -33.61
N TRP A 504 -27.57 -22.65 -34.65
CA TRP A 504 -26.13 -22.87 -34.53
C TRP A 504 -25.47 -21.83 -33.61
N SER A 505 -25.83 -20.55 -33.74
CA SER A 505 -25.28 -19.48 -32.91
C SER A 505 -25.62 -19.65 -31.42
N ALA A 506 -26.84 -20.11 -31.11
CA ALA A 506 -27.28 -20.38 -29.74
C ALA A 506 -26.59 -21.61 -29.14
N LEU A 507 -26.32 -22.64 -29.95
CA LEU A 507 -25.61 -23.84 -29.51
C LEU A 507 -24.13 -23.53 -29.20
N VAL A 508 -23.46 -22.78 -30.08
CA VAL A 508 -22.05 -22.41 -29.92
C VAL A 508 -21.85 -21.49 -28.71
N SER A 509 -22.75 -20.53 -28.47
CA SER A 509 -22.64 -19.66 -27.29
C SER A 509 -22.72 -20.39 -25.95
N ASN A 510 -23.34 -21.57 -25.91
CA ASN A 510 -23.43 -22.39 -24.70
C ASN A 510 -22.22 -23.32 -24.49
N LEU A 511 -21.41 -23.56 -25.53
CA LEU A 511 -20.28 -24.51 -25.50
C LEU A 511 -18.92 -23.85 -25.28
N THR A 512 -18.81 -22.53 -25.44
CA THR A 512 -17.56 -21.78 -25.18
C THR A 512 -17.65 -21.06 -23.83
N PRO A 513 -16.83 -21.42 -22.83
CA PRO A 513 -16.59 -20.55 -21.68
C PRO A 513 -16.07 -19.19 -22.19
N ARG A 514 -16.44 -18.11 -21.49
CA ARG A 514 -16.03 -16.74 -21.81
C ARG A 514 -14.52 -16.57 -21.89
#